data_AF-A0A9E1AI79-F1
#
_entry.id   AF-A0A9E1AI79-F1
#
_cell.length_a   1.000
_cell.length_b   1.000
_cell.length_c   1.000
_cell.angle_alpha   90.00
_cell.angle_beta   90.00
_cell.angle_gamma   90.00
#
_symmetry.space_group_name_H-M   'P 1'
#
loop_
_entity.id
_entity.type
_entity.pdbx_description
1 polymer ?
#
loop_
_entity_poly.entity_id
_entity_poly.type
_entity_poly.pdbx_seq_one_letter_code
_entity_poly.pdbx_strand_id
1 'polypeptide(L)'
;MLNAKKEETHLEKNDTAVKICGTTEGCLPGSCAPLAFPYVPVQCDNPARYSQQDALQAGTLFPGLNLPFHADMETRFPAANTALSELMALDFAIDELGLYLTTHRDDQEVLALYWSYIKLAREGREKYQEKYGPLLQTDLTPGSYKWLDNPWPWDLGGND
;
A
#
# COMPACT_ATOMS: atom_id res chain seq x y z
N MET A 1 -55.34 -24.53 -0.09
CA MET A 1 -54.46 -23.41 0.31
C MET A 1 -54.24 -23.57 1.81
N LEU A 2 -53.05 -23.73 2.38
CA LEU A 2 -51.67 -23.58 1.91
C LEU A 2 -50.82 -24.75 2.44
N ASN A 3 -49.85 -25.20 1.63
CA ASN A 3 -48.81 -26.13 2.06
C ASN A 3 -47.80 -25.38 2.93
N ALA A 4 -47.64 -25.78 4.19
CA ALA A 4 -46.51 -25.38 5.01
C ALA A 4 -45.29 -26.23 4.61
N LYS A 5 -44.40 -25.66 3.79
CA LYS A 5 -43.06 -26.23 3.60
C LYS A 5 -42.27 -25.99 4.88
N LYS A 6 -41.92 -27.09 5.53
CA LYS A 6 -40.91 -27.17 6.58
C LYS A 6 -39.56 -26.83 5.93
N GLU A 7 -39.01 -25.66 6.20
CA GLU A 7 -37.61 -25.37 5.92
C GLU A 7 -36.78 -26.19 6.91
N GLU A 8 -36.24 -27.30 6.43
CA GLU A 8 -35.20 -28.04 7.13
C GLU A 8 -33.92 -27.23 7.01
N THR A 9 -33.51 -26.60 8.11
CA THR A 9 -32.16 -26.05 8.27
C THR A 9 -31.18 -27.22 8.18
N HIS A 10 -30.62 -27.43 6.99
CA HIS A 10 -29.46 -28.28 6.81
C HIS A 10 -28.27 -27.54 7.44
N LEU A 11 -28.10 -27.74 8.75
CA LEU A 11 -26.87 -27.39 9.43
C LEU A 11 -25.83 -28.36 8.88
N GLU A 12 -25.14 -27.94 7.81
CA GLU A 12 -23.96 -28.63 7.33
C GLU A 12 -23.02 -28.80 8.51
N LYS A 13 -22.88 -30.06 8.93
CA LYS A 13 -21.82 -30.47 9.84
C LYS A 13 -20.51 -30.27 9.08
N ASN A 14 -19.96 -29.07 9.14
CA ASN A 14 -18.53 -28.92 8.92
C ASN A 14 -17.87 -29.46 10.18
N ASP A 15 -17.59 -30.76 10.13
CA ASP A 15 -16.49 -31.36 10.87
C ASP A 15 -15.21 -30.65 10.41
N THR A 16 -14.97 -29.45 10.93
CA THR A 16 -13.67 -28.81 10.85
C THR A 16 -12.79 -29.65 11.75
N ALA A 17 -12.22 -30.72 11.18
CA ALA A 17 -11.02 -31.32 11.71
C ALA A 17 -10.10 -30.14 12.01
N VAL A 18 -9.84 -29.89 13.29
CA VAL A 18 -8.92 -28.84 13.73
C VAL A 18 -7.61 -29.17 13.04
N LYS A 19 -7.33 -28.45 11.96
CA LYS A 19 -6.16 -28.70 11.13
C LYS A 19 -4.99 -28.23 11.97
N ILE A 20 -4.34 -29.17 12.65
CA ILE A 20 -3.19 -28.89 13.49
C ILE A 20 -2.11 -28.40 12.53
N CYS A 21 -1.85 -27.09 12.57
CA CYS A 21 -0.84 -26.47 11.73
C CYS A 21 0.57 -26.90 12.17
N GLY A 22 1.49 -26.91 11.22
CA GLY A 22 2.89 -27.25 11.50
C GLY A 22 3.54 -26.25 12.46
N THR A 23 4.71 -26.59 12.99
CA THR A 23 5.45 -25.76 13.96
C THR A 23 5.72 -24.33 13.50
N THR A 24 5.76 -24.08 12.19
CA THR A 24 6.01 -22.75 11.57
C THR A 24 4.75 -22.12 10.97
N GLU A 25 3.56 -22.66 11.27
CA GLU A 25 2.30 -22.24 10.68
C GLU A 25 1.25 -21.92 11.75
N GLY A 26 0.42 -20.89 11.49
CA GLY A 26 -0.74 -20.53 12.30
C GLY A 26 -2.05 -20.97 11.64
N CYS A 27 -3.09 -21.20 12.44
CA CYS A 27 -4.44 -21.47 11.93
C CYS A 27 -5.09 -20.19 11.42
N LEU A 28 -5.44 -20.17 10.13
CA LEU A 28 -6.43 -19.26 9.54
C LEU A 28 -7.75 -20.02 9.32
N PRO A 29 -8.89 -19.32 9.14
CA PRO A 29 -10.14 -19.97 8.77
C PRO A 29 -9.96 -20.81 7.49
N GLY A 30 -10.02 -22.14 7.62
CA GLY A 30 -9.94 -23.08 6.49
C GLY A 30 -8.52 -23.44 6.00
N SER A 31 -7.45 -22.84 6.53
CA SER A 31 -6.08 -23.16 6.09
C SER A 31 -5.02 -22.91 7.17
N CYS A 32 -3.83 -23.49 6.96
CA CYS A 32 -2.63 -23.12 7.71
C CYS A 32 -1.83 -22.14 6.86
N ALA A 33 -1.27 -21.12 7.51
CA ALA A 33 -0.43 -20.12 6.86
C ALA A 33 0.88 -19.94 7.66
N PRO A 34 1.99 -19.58 7.00
CA PRO A 34 3.26 -19.35 7.69
C PRO A 34 3.10 -18.28 8.78
N LEU A 35 3.68 -18.53 9.96
CA LEU A 35 3.72 -17.55 11.04
C LEU A 35 4.58 -16.35 10.61
N ALA A 36 4.08 -15.15 10.88
CA ALA A 36 4.89 -13.95 10.77
C ALA A 36 5.98 -14.00 11.86
N PHE A 37 7.23 -14.16 11.43
CA PHE A 37 8.38 -14.03 12.32
C PHE A 37 8.88 -12.59 12.24
N PRO A 38 8.68 -11.75 13.29
CA PRO A 38 9.38 -10.49 13.34
C PRO A 38 10.88 -10.80 13.42
N TYR A 39 11.64 -10.30 12.46
CA TYR A 39 13.10 -10.32 12.59
C TYR A 39 13.46 -9.33 13.70
N VAL A 40 13.74 -9.85 14.88
CA VAL A 40 14.31 -9.07 15.99
C VAL A 40 15.82 -9.24 15.91
N PRO A 41 16.59 -8.23 15.46
CA PRO A 41 18.04 -8.35 15.39
C PRO A 41 18.59 -8.62 16.79
N VAL A 42 19.34 -9.71 16.93
CA VAL A 42 20.03 -10.05 18.18
C VAL A 42 21.05 -8.95 18.46
N GLN A 43 20.90 -8.27 19.60
CA GLN A 43 21.89 -7.30 20.05
C GLN A 43 22.99 -8.03 20.80
N CYS A 44 24.15 -8.19 20.14
CA CYS A 44 25.35 -8.71 20.80
C CYS A 44 25.81 -7.74 21.90
N ASP A 45 26.50 -8.27 22.92
CA ASP A 45 27.16 -7.41 23.90
C ASP A 45 28.20 -6.52 23.22
N ASN A 46 28.08 -5.21 23.42
CA ASN A 46 28.93 -4.17 22.85
C ASN A 46 29.11 -4.27 21.30
N PRO A 47 28.05 -4.06 20.52
CA PRO A 47 28.13 -4.18 19.07
C PRO A 47 29.02 -3.07 18.48
N ALA A 48 29.54 -3.31 17.27
CA ALA A 48 30.26 -2.29 16.51
C ALA A 48 29.38 -1.04 16.35
N ARG A 49 29.97 0.13 16.53
CA ARG A 49 29.30 1.42 16.38
C ARG A 49 30.10 2.29 15.43
N TYR A 50 29.40 3.09 14.65
CA TYR A 50 30.03 4.17 13.90
C TYR A 50 30.65 5.20 14.85
N SER A 51 31.58 6.00 14.32
CA SER A 51 31.98 7.24 14.98
C SER A 51 30.77 8.20 15.04
N GLN A 52 30.81 9.23 15.88
CA GLN A 52 29.69 10.16 16.01
C GLN A 52 29.34 10.86 14.68
N GLN A 53 30.37 11.20 13.88
CA GLN A 53 30.19 11.86 12.59
C GLN A 53 29.59 10.89 11.57
N ASP A 54 30.11 9.67 11.49
CA ASP A 54 29.62 8.66 10.54
C ASP A 54 28.20 8.19 10.90
N ALA A 55 27.89 8.09 12.20
CA ALA A 55 26.56 7.72 12.68
C ALA A 55 25.50 8.76 12.29
N LEU A 56 25.87 10.05 12.37
CA LEU A 56 24.98 11.15 11.98
C LEU A 56 24.71 11.12 10.47
N GLN A 57 25.74 10.85 9.67
CA GLN A 57 25.60 10.73 8.21
C GLN A 57 24.79 9.50 7.80
N ALA A 58 25.01 8.35 8.46
CA ALA A 58 24.29 7.11 8.17
C ALA A 58 22.86 7.08 8.72
N GLY A 59 22.51 7.98 9.65
CA GLY A 59 21.21 7.99 10.33
C GLY A 59 21.01 6.84 11.32
N THR A 60 22.06 6.06 11.61
CA THR A 60 22.05 4.96 12.56
C THR A 60 23.41 4.84 13.25
N LEU A 61 23.42 4.49 14.54
CA LEU A 61 24.65 4.27 15.30
C LEU A 61 25.31 2.91 14.98
N PHE A 62 24.51 1.95 14.50
CA PHE A 62 24.92 0.56 14.35
C PHE A 62 25.09 0.21 12.87
N PRO A 63 26.30 -0.14 12.41
CA PRO A 63 26.54 -0.51 11.01
C PRO A 63 25.67 -1.67 10.52
N GLY A 64 25.36 -2.64 11.39
CA GLY A 64 24.47 -3.76 11.04
C GLY A 64 23.01 -3.37 10.80
N LEU A 65 22.61 -2.15 11.20
CA LEU A 65 21.30 -1.56 10.89
C LEU A 65 21.36 -0.55 9.74
N ASN A 66 22.55 -0.24 9.22
CA ASN A 66 22.71 0.56 8.02
C ASN A 66 22.43 -0.32 6.79
N LEU A 67 21.20 -0.80 6.72
CA LEU A 67 20.73 -1.65 5.65
C LEU A 67 20.65 -0.84 4.36
N PRO A 68 20.87 -1.45 3.19
CA PRO A 68 20.75 -0.79 1.90
C PRO A 68 19.29 -0.51 1.57
N PHE A 69 18.57 0.24 2.41
CA PHE A 69 17.20 0.64 2.09
C PHE A 69 17.22 1.38 0.76
N HIS A 70 18.13 2.36 0.60
CA HIS A 70 18.25 3.20 -0.60
C HIS A 70 18.86 2.48 -1.83
N ALA A 71 19.91 1.68 -1.64
CA ALA A 71 20.54 0.96 -2.76
C ALA A 71 19.66 -0.19 -3.28
N ASP A 72 18.78 -0.76 -2.44
CA ASP A 72 17.76 -1.71 -2.89
C ASP A 72 16.49 -1.03 -3.40
N MET A 73 16.24 0.28 -3.18
CA MET A 73 15.04 0.92 -3.73
C MET A 73 15.06 0.95 -5.26
N GLU A 74 16.22 1.26 -5.84
CA GLU A 74 16.39 1.29 -7.31
C GLU A 74 16.28 -0.11 -7.93
N THR A 75 16.61 -1.18 -7.19
CA THR A 75 16.64 -2.56 -7.71
C THR A 75 15.38 -3.37 -7.40
N ARG A 76 14.70 -3.13 -6.27
CA ARG A 76 13.47 -3.83 -5.86
C ARG A 76 12.18 -3.17 -6.30
N PHE A 77 12.17 -1.87 -6.53
CA PHE A 77 11.03 -1.15 -7.07
C PHE A 77 11.37 -0.67 -8.49
N PRO A 78 11.42 -1.59 -9.48
CA PRO A 78 11.59 -1.18 -10.88
C PRO A 78 10.51 -0.15 -11.19
N ALA A 79 10.92 0.95 -11.84
CA ALA A 79 10.14 2.16 -12.07
C ALA A 79 8.63 1.88 -12.01
N ALA A 80 8.03 2.17 -10.86
CA ALA A 80 6.59 2.13 -10.67
C ALA A 80 5.96 2.91 -11.83
N ASN A 81 4.83 2.41 -12.36
CA ASN A 81 4.09 3.01 -13.47
C ASN A 81 4.27 4.54 -13.45
N THR A 82 4.97 5.10 -14.44
CA THR A 82 5.41 6.51 -14.37
C THR A 82 4.23 7.44 -14.18
N ALA A 83 3.09 7.14 -14.80
CA ALA A 83 1.85 7.89 -14.62
C ALA A 83 1.28 7.78 -13.20
N LEU A 84 1.34 6.59 -12.57
CA LEU A 84 0.92 6.44 -11.17
C LEU A 84 1.85 7.21 -10.23
N SER A 85 3.16 7.12 -10.48
CA SER A 85 4.17 7.82 -9.68
C SER A 85 4.01 9.33 -9.77
N GLU A 86 3.75 9.86 -10.96
CA GLU A 86 3.43 11.28 -11.18
C GLU A 86 2.15 11.68 -10.44
N LEU A 87 1.09 10.86 -10.47
CA LEU A 87 -0.13 11.11 -9.72
C LEU A 87 0.09 11.12 -8.21
N MET A 88 0.86 10.18 -7.69
CA MET A 88 1.23 10.15 -6.27
C MET A 88 2.05 11.37 -5.86
N ALA A 89 2.97 11.83 -6.72
CA ALA A 89 3.75 13.04 -6.47
C ALA A 89 2.86 14.29 -6.47
N LEU A 90 1.87 14.36 -7.36
CA LEU A 90 0.89 15.44 -7.37
C LEU A 90 0.00 15.42 -6.14
N ASP A 91 -0.53 14.25 -5.75
CA ASP A 91 -1.36 14.09 -4.54
C ASP A 91 -0.57 14.52 -3.28
N PHE A 92 0.69 14.10 -3.17
CA PHE A 92 1.59 14.54 -2.09
C PHE A 92 1.77 16.07 -2.09
N ALA A 93 2.07 16.66 -3.25
CA ALA A 93 2.26 18.11 -3.33
C ALA A 93 0.98 18.89 -2.98
N ILE A 94 -0.19 18.38 -3.36
CA ILE A 94 -1.49 18.97 -2.99
C ILE A 94 -1.65 18.96 -1.47
N ASP A 95 -1.39 17.83 -0.80
CA ASP A 95 -1.51 17.73 0.66
C ASP A 95 -0.55 18.70 1.37
N GLU A 96 0.71 18.77 0.94
CA GLU A 96 1.72 19.67 1.53
C GLU A 96 1.39 21.15 1.33
N LEU A 97 0.98 21.55 0.12
CA LEU A 97 0.57 22.93 -0.16
C LEU A 97 -0.72 23.29 0.60
N GLY A 98 -1.66 22.35 0.72
CA GLY A 98 -2.86 22.50 1.54
C GLY A 98 -2.50 22.74 3.01
N LEU A 99 -1.59 21.93 3.56
CA LEU A 99 -1.08 22.09 4.91
C LEU A 99 -0.38 23.43 5.11
N TYR A 100 0.46 23.87 4.17
CA TYR A 100 1.09 25.19 4.22
C TYR A 100 0.06 26.33 4.29
N LEU A 101 -0.97 26.29 3.44
CA LEU A 101 -2.02 27.31 3.38
C LEU A 101 -2.86 27.41 4.66
N THR A 102 -2.88 26.38 5.53
CA THR A 102 -3.54 26.46 6.84
C THR A 102 -2.95 27.55 7.73
N THR A 103 -1.67 27.86 7.55
CA THR A 103 -0.94 28.90 8.32
C THR A 103 -0.66 30.15 7.50
N HIS A 104 -0.67 30.05 6.16
CA HIS A 104 -0.35 31.13 5.21
C HIS A 104 -1.52 31.41 4.25
N ARG A 105 -2.73 31.58 4.78
CA ARG A 105 -3.98 31.65 4.01
C ARG A 105 -4.05 32.74 2.92
N ASP A 106 -3.26 33.80 3.06
CA ASP A 106 -3.31 34.96 2.17
C ASP A 106 -2.23 34.91 1.07
N ASP A 107 -1.36 33.89 1.07
CA ASP A 107 -0.35 33.67 0.02
C ASP A 107 -1.04 33.24 -1.29
N GLN A 108 -1.21 34.22 -2.19
CA GLN A 108 -1.90 34.02 -3.46
C GLN A 108 -1.09 33.20 -4.46
N GLU A 109 0.24 33.19 -4.35
CA GLU A 109 1.11 32.43 -5.25
C GLU A 109 0.96 30.93 -4.96
N VAL A 110 1.07 30.56 -3.68
CA VAL A 110 0.89 29.17 -3.26
C VAL A 110 -0.56 28.70 -3.47
N LEU A 111 -1.55 29.57 -3.25
CA LEU A 111 -2.94 29.25 -3.53
C LEU A 111 -3.18 28.96 -5.02
N ALA A 112 -2.61 29.74 -5.93
CA ALA A 112 -2.69 29.49 -7.36
C ALA A 112 -2.01 28.17 -7.75
N LEU A 113 -0.84 27.88 -7.17
CA LEU A 113 -0.13 26.62 -7.38
C LEU A 113 -0.96 25.41 -6.91
N TYR A 114 -1.53 25.48 -5.70
CA TYR A 114 -2.41 24.46 -5.15
C TYR A 114 -3.58 24.13 -6.08
N TRP A 115 -4.29 25.15 -6.59
CA TRP A 115 -5.37 24.94 -7.54
C TRP A 115 -4.90 24.35 -8.87
N SER A 116 -3.73 24.78 -9.37
CA SER A 116 -3.15 24.24 -10.60
C SER A 116 -2.83 22.75 -10.46
N TYR A 117 -2.32 22.33 -9.31
CA TYR A 117 -1.96 20.92 -9.05
C TYR A 117 -3.20 20.06 -8.88
N ILE A 118 -4.25 20.54 -8.20
CA ILE A 118 -5.54 19.84 -8.15
C ILE A 118 -6.09 19.60 -9.55
N LYS A 119 -6.03 20.60 -10.43
CA LYS A 119 -6.49 20.44 -11.81
C LYS A 119 -5.66 19.38 -12.55
N LEU A 120 -4.33 19.47 -12.45
CA LEU A 120 -3.42 18.54 -13.11
C LEU A 120 -3.60 17.10 -12.60
N ALA A 121 -3.77 16.90 -11.29
CA ALA A 121 -4.02 15.61 -10.68
C ALA A 121 -5.35 15.00 -11.14
N ARG A 122 -6.41 15.81 -11.29
CA ARG A 122 -7.69 15.35 -11.83
C ARG A 122 -7.56 14.90 -13.27
N GLU A 123 -6.93 15.70 -14.12
CA GLU A 123 -6.70 15.34 -15.53
C GLU A 123 -5.82 14.09 -15.67
N GLY A 124 -4.77 13.97 -14.84
CA GLY A 124 -3.91 12.79 -14.82
C GLY A 124 -4.68 11.53 -14.38
N ARG A 125 -5.56 11.66 -13.37
CA ARG A 125 -6.35 10.54 -12.84
C ARG A 125 -7.36 10.04 -13.86
N GLU A 126 -8.03 10.94 -14.57
CA GLU A 126 -8.93 10.60 -15.67
C GLU A 126 -8.20 9.80 -16.76
N LYS A 127 -7.04 10.30 -17.21
CA LYS A 127 -6.20 9.61 -18.23
C LYS A 127 -5.68 8.26 -17.73
N TYR A 128 -5.28 8.18 -16.46
CA TYR A 128 -4.83 6.94 -15.85
C TYR A 128 -5.95 5.91 -15.84
N GLN A 129 -7.13 6.30 -15.37
CA GLN A 129 -8.28 5.40 -15.24
C GLN A 129 -8.79 4.90 -16.59
N GLU A 130 -8.76 5.74 -17.62
CA GLU A 130 -9.09 5.34 -18.99
C GLU A 130 -8.16 4.22 -19.49
N LYS A 131 -6.87 4.30 -19.17
CA LYS A 131 -5.85 3.37 -19.67
C LYS A 131 -5.67 2.12 -18.80
N TYR A 132 -5.75 2.27 -17.48
CA TYR A 132 -5.33 1.25 -16.52
C TYR A 132 -6.45 0.73 -15.62
N GLY A 133 -7.65 1.33 -15.67
CA GLY A 133 -8.78 0.94 -14.81
C GLY A 133 -8.87 1.73 -13.51
N PRO A 134 -9.80 1.36 -12.61
CA PRO A 134 -10.12 2.15 -11.42
C PRO A 134 -8.92 2.28 -10.48
N LEU A 135 -8.69 3.49 -9.98
CA LEU A 135 -7.64 3.82 -9.01
C LEU A 135 -8.17 3.73 -7.57
N LEU A 136 -9.46 3.96 -7.38
CA LEU A 136 -10.18 3.87 -6.11
C LEU A 136 -11.31 2.84 -6.22
N GLN A 137 -11.61 2.17 -5.11
CA GLN A 137 -12.76 1.27 -5.00
C GLN A 137 -14.09 1.94 -5.36
N THR A 138 -14.18 3.25 -5.12
CA THR A 138 -15.38 4.06 -5.38
C THR A 138 -15.47 4.60 -6.80
N ASP A 139 -14.50 4.31 -7.66
CA ASP A 139 -14.57 4.72 -9.06
C ASP A 139 -15.71 4.01 -9.78
N LEU A 140 -16.46 4.77 -10.58
CA LEU A 140 -17.60 4.24 -11.32
C LEU A 140 -17.10 3.39 -12.49
N THR A 141 -17.44 2.11 -12.47
CA THR A 141 -17.12 1.17 -13.54
C THR A 141 -18.43 0.61 -14.13
N PRO A 142 -18.99 1.23 -15.19
CA PRO A 142 -20.23 0.74 -15.79
C PRO A 142 -20.08 -0.69 -16.33
N GLY A 143 -21.06 -1.55 -16.04
CA GLY A 143 -21.15 -2.91 -16.57
C GLY A 143 -20.48 -4.01 -15.73
N SER A 144 -19.52 -3.70 -14.86
CA SER A 144 -18.91 -4.66 -13.93
C SER A 144 -18.18 -3.96 -12.78
N TYR A 145 -17.92 -4.66 -11.68
CA TYR A 145 -17.15 -4.13 -10.55
C TYR A 145 -15.65 -4.39 -10.75
N LYS A 146 -15.00 -3.55 -11.56
CA LYS A 146 -13.61 -3.79 -12.03
C LYS A 146 -12.53 -3.63 -10.95
N TRP A 147 -12.88 -3.15 -9.76
CA TRP A 147 -11.94 -3.03 -8.64
C TRP A 147 -11.34 -4.38 -8.21
N LEU A 148 -12.04 -5.49 -8.45
CA LEU A 148 -11.54 -6.83 -8.13
C LEU A 148 -10.74 -7.47 -9.27
N ASP A 149 -10.65 -6.80 -10.43
CA ASP A 149 -9.91 -7.31 -11.58
C ASP A 149 -8.41 -7.03 -11.38
N ASN A 150 -7.56 -8.00 -11.70
CA ASN A 150 -6.11 -7.81 -11.76
C ASN A 150 -5.70 -7.25 -13.13
N PRO A 151 -4.57 -6.53 -13.26
CA PRO A 151 -3.65 -6.13 -12.18
C PRO A 151 -4.17 -4.91 -11.40
N TRP A 152 -3.86 -4.85 -10.10
CA TRP A 152 -4.22 -3.68 -9.30
C TRP A 152 -3.32 -2.50 -9.67
N PRO A 153 -3.73 -1.25 -9.39
CA PRO A 153 -2.94 -0.07 -9.77
C PRO A 153 -1.49 -0.10 -9.27
N TRP A 154 -1.23 -0.73 -8.12
CA TRP A 154 0.09 -0.87 -7.51
C TRP A 154 0.83 -2.18 -7.84
N ASP A 155 0.23 -3.10 -8.59
CA ASP A 155 0.83 -4.40 -8.94
C ASP A 155 1.79 -4.33 -10.16
N LEU A 156 2.26 -3.11 -10.52
CA LEU A 156 3.27 -2.72 -11.53
C LEU A 156 2.80 -2.61 -12.99
N GLY A 157 3.43 -1.65 -13.72
CA GLY A 157 3.51 -1.55 -15.18
C GLY A 157 2.27 -2.06 -15.92
N GLY A 158 1.20 -1.27 -15.93
CA GLY A 158 -0.09 -1.72 -16.41
C GLY A 158 -0.02 -2.37 -17.79
N ASN A 159 -0.46 -3.63 -17.84
CA ASN A 159 -0.73 -4.43 -19.02
C ASN A 159 0.37 -4.41 -20.10
N ASP A 160 1.47 -5.12 -19.84
CA ASP A 160 2.27 -5.76 -20.88
C ASP A 160 2.28 -7.29 -20.68
#